data_AF-A0A3A3EJN2-F1
#
_entry.id   AF-A0A3A3EJN2-F1
#
_cell.length_a   1.000
_cell.length_b   1.000
_cell.length_c   1.000
_cell.angle_alpha   90.00
_cell.angle_beta   90.00
_cell.angle_gamma   90.00
#
_symmetry.space_group_name_H-M   'P 1'
#
loop_
_entity.id
_entity.type
_entity.pdbx_description
1 polymer ?
#
loop_
_entity_poly.entity_id
_entity_poly.type
_entity_poly.pdbx_seq_one_letter_code
_entity_poly.pdbx_strand_id
1 'polypeptide(L)'
;MKHWTEPNGILLIQIPIDWQYLNPAFKGEEEISPYSFQPYDESIGCFQLSCYPLEELAPKVANANPEGIKKLEWRESNLEDSEFCTRLYHGALGDQALIGKYIHDTKLKNDPRIEEQLKIVRTILNTVVIVPQTDRKLAADLDKSDRFHASLAASHDLLFSAIESESYIEIIAIAANQIDAYLRLSIVIAKQIKAQTNDIDVKYFFQADGEWGIMERKIYEHAKEFGIIDDEKFDELNALYQLRNRVIHRYVISNIKTRDLVDIATRYLKSLESTRLILASFENKQANEDYGVYGKVLGKNQNDTSAIQRLHAGANDKHLLQRFKRKISHKKT
;
A
#
# COMPACT_ATOMS: atom_id res chain seq x y z
N MET A 1 2.68 -14.56 -6.22
CA MET A 1 1.72 -13.52 -6.67
C MET A 1 1.42 -12.60 -5.49
N LYS A 2 1.10 -11.33 -5.75
CA LYS A 2 0.52 -10.37 -4.80
C LYS A 2 -0.77 -9.81 -5.39
N HIS A 3 -1.69 -9.39 -4.53
CA HIS A 3 -2.94 -8.75 -4.98
C HIS A 3 -2.65 -7.30 -5.37
N TRP A 4 -3.41 -6.79 -6.32
CA TRP A 4 -3.52 -5.37 -6.60
C TRP A 4 -5.00 -5.03 -6.70
N THR A 5 -5.37 -3.92 -6.07
CA THR A 5 -6.73 -3.39 -6.07
C THR A 5 -6.74 -2.07 -6.81
N GLU A 6 -7.68 -1.93 -7.73
CA GLU A 6 -7.94 -0.66 -8.39
C GLU A 6 -8.29 0.41 -7.33
N PRO A 7 -7.85 1.68 -7.47
CA PRO A 7 -7.99 2.70 -6.43
C PRO A 7 -9.40 2.93 -5.87
N ASN A 8 -10.44 2.66 -6.65
CA ASN A 8 -11.84 2.78 -6.26
C ASN A 8 -12.46 1.43 -5.85
N GLY A 9 -11.64 0.38 -5.77
CA GLY A 9 -12.04 -0.97 -5.38
C GLY A 9 -12.88 -1.69 -6.41
N ILE A 10 -12.89 -1.25 -7.68
CA ILE A 10 -13.74 -1.84 -8.74
C ILE A 10 -13.23 -3.22 -9.16
N LEU A 11 -11.90 -3.35 -9.26
CA LEU A 11 -11.22 -4.45 -9.91
C LEU A 11 -10.09 -4.98 -9.00
N LEU A 12 -10.01 -6.30 -8.87
CA LEU A 12 -8.91 -7.00 -8.23
C LEU A 12 -8.19 -7.88 -9.24
N ILE A 13 -6.86 -7.90 -9.18
CA ILE A 13 -6.02 -8.85 -9.92
C ILE A 13 -4.92 -9.40 -9.02
N GLN A 14 -4.33 -10.51 -9.44
CA GLN A 14 -3.07 -10.99 -8.90
C GLN A 14 -1.95 -10.72 -9.91
N ILE A 15 -0.91 -10.03 -9.46
CA ILE A 15 0.32 -9.79 -10.23
C ILE A 15 1.50 -10.58 -9.62
N PRO A 16 2.56 -10.85 -10.38
CA PRO A 16 3.79 -11.40 -9.82
C PRO A 16 4.32 -10.52 -8.68
N ILE A 17 4.94 -11.15 -7.70
CA ILE A 17 5.37 -10.46 -6.48
C ILE A 17 6.54 -9.51 -6.72
N ASP A 18 7.29 -9.78 -7.78
CA ASP A 18 8.42 -9.04 -8.32
C ASP A 18 8.02 -8.02 -9.40
N TRP A 19 6.71 -7.78 -9.59
CA TRP A 19 6.22 -6.71 -10.44
C TRP A 19 5.82 -5.48 -9.61
N GLN A 20 6.08 -4.30 -10.15
CA GLN A 20 5.68 -3.00 -9.62
C GLN A 20 4.45 -2.47 -10.35
N TYR A 21 3.65 -1.67 -9.63
CA TYR A 21 2.61 -0.82 -10.19
C TYR A 21 3.16 0.59 -10.42
N LEU A 22 3.05 1.09 -11.64
CA LEU A 22 3.85 2.24 -12.12
C LEU A 22 3.14 3.59 -12.07
N ASN A 23 1.81 3.66 -12.13
CA ASN A 23 1.12 4.94 -12.19
C ASN A 23 1.54 5.90 -11.06
N PRO A 24 1.61 5.49 -9.78
CA PRO A 24 2.06 6.37 -8.70
C PRO A 24 3.58 6.66 -8.72
N ALA A 25 4.36 5.93 -9.53
CA ALA A 25 5.80 6.14 -9.66
C ALA A 25 6.16 7.31 -10.60
N PHE A 26 5.25 7.70 -11.49
CA PHE A 26 5.47 8.80 -12.44
C PHE A 26 4.94 10.13 -11.90
N LYS A 27 5.83 11.09 -11.72
CA LYS A 27 5.49 12.41 -11.16
C LYS A 27 4.53 13.16 -12.07
N GLY A 28 3.37 13.55 -11.54
CA GLY A 28 2.38 14.38 -12.23
C GLY A 28 1.31 13.60 -13.00
N GLU A 29 1.36 12.28 -12.97
CA GLU A 29 0.31 11.41 -13.51
C GLU A 29 -0.77 11.17 -12.44
N GLU A 30 -2.04 11.23 -12.85
CA GLU A 30 -3.15 10.83 -11.98
C GLU A 30 -3.22 9.30 -11.86
N GLU A 31 -3.67 8.79 -10.71
CA GLU A 31 -3.84 7.35 -10.48
C GLU A 31 -5.12 6.82 -11.16
N ILE A 32 -5.22 7.01 -12.47
CA ILE A 32 -6.35 6.61 -13.31
C ILE A 32 -5.93 5.56 -14.35
N SER A 33 -6.93 4.87 -14.92
CA SER A 33 -6.71 3.94 -16.03
C SER A 33 -6.02 4.62 -17.22
N PRO A 34 -5.04 3.96 -17.89
CA PRO A 34 -4.63 2.57 -17.72
C PRO A 34 -3.66 2.31 -16.55
N TYR A 35 -3.89 1.23 -15.81
CA TYR A 35 -3.04 0.80 -14.70
C TYR A 35 -1.86 -0.03 -15.22
N SER A 36 -0.64 0.44 -15.00
CA SER A 36 0.58 -0.06 -15.64
C SER A 36 1.42 -0.91 -14.68
N PHE A 37 1.91 -2.06 -15.15
CA PHE A 37 2.66 -3.04 -14.37
C PHE A 37 3.87 -3.55 -15.16
N GLN A 38 4.99 -3.74 -14.46
CA GLN A 38 6.20 -4.34 -15.04
C GLN A 38 7.06 -4.98 -13.95
N PRO A 39 8.04 -5.85 -14.30
CA PRO A 39 9.06 -6.30 -13.35
C PRO A 39 9.82 -5.14 -12.66
N TYR A 40 10.29 -5.33 -11.43
CA TYR A 40 11.17 -4.35 -10.76
C TYR A 40 12.50 -4.14 -11.50
N ASP A 41 13.05 -5.20 -12.11
CA ASP A 41 14.32 -5.15 -12.86
C ASP A 41 14.14 -5.72 -14.26
N GLU A 42 15.03 -5.31 -15.16
CA GLU A 42 15.13 -5.85 -16.52
C GLU A 42 13.79 -5.87 -17.26
N SER A 43 12.96 -4.84 -17.05
CA SER A 43 11.70 -4.68 -17.77
C SER A 43 11.97 -4.60 -19.28
N ILE A 44 11.34 -5.51 -20.02
CA ILE A 44 11.39 -5.59 -21.48
C ILE A 44 10.06 -5.21 -22.14
N GLY A 45 9.11 -4.76 -21.34
CA GLY A 45 7.77 -4.37 -21.77
C GLY A 45 6.89 -4.01 -20.58
N CYS A 46 5.75 -3.40 -20.86
CA CYS A 46 4.79 -2.97 -19.86
C CYS A 46 3.45 -3.65 -20.10
N PHE A 47 2.90 -4.28 -19.06
CA PHE A 47 1.50 -4.68 -19.03
C PHE A 47 0.65 -3.50 -18.57
N GLN A 48 -0.49 -3.28 -19.19
CA GLN A 48 -1.47 -2.29 -18.79
C GLN A 48 -2.84 -2.95 -18.71
N LEU A 49 -3.63 -2.57 -17.71
CA LEU A 49 -5.01 -3.00 -17.57
C LEU A 49 -5.90 -1.79 -17.33
N SER A 50 -7.02 -1.74 -18.02
CA SER A 50 -8.05 -0.72 -17.87
C SER A 50 -9.39 -1.37 -17.58
N CYS A 51 -10.19 -0.70 -16.74
CA CYS A 51 -11.60 -0.98 -16.56
C CYS A 51 -12.41 0.31 -16.77
N TYR A 52 -13.54 0.18 -17.46
CA TYR A 52 -14.49 1.26 -17.69
C TYR A 52 -15.92 0.73 -17.47
N PRO A 53 -16.87 1.57 -17.06
CA PRO A 53 -18.27 1.18 -17.02
C PRO A 53 -18.72 0.60 -18.37
N LEU A 54 -19.29 -0.60 -18.34
CA LEU A 54 -19.72 -1.30 -19.55
C LEU A 54 -20.80 -0.52 -20.31
N GLU A 55 -21.66 0.19 -19.57
CA GLU A 55 -22.71 1.04 -20.13
C GLU A 55 -22.16 2.21 -20.95
N GLU A 56 -20.95 2.71 -20.64
CA GLU A 56 -20.31 3.78 -21.38
C GLU A 56 -19.64 3.28 -22.66
N LEU A 57 -18.89 2.18 -22.58
CA LEU A 57 -18.13 1.65 -23.74
C LEU A 57 -18.96 0.77 -24.67
N ALA A 58 -19.94 0.02 -24.14
CA ALA A 58 -20.77 -0.89 -24.92
C ALA A 58 -22.25 -0.90 -24.42
N PRO A 59 -23.00 0.20 -24.58
CA PRO A 59 -24.36 0.34 -24.05
C PRO A 59 -25.31 -0.78 -24.49
N LYS A 60 -25.21 -1.25 -25.74
CA LYS A 60 -26.04 -2.35 -26.25
C LYS A 60 -25.77 -3.68 -25.53
N VAL A 61 -24.52 -3.92 -25.15
CA VAL A 61 -24.12 -5.12 -24.41
C VAL A 61 -24.59 -5.02 -22.96
N ALA A 62 -24.43 -3.86 -22.34
CA ALA A 62 -24.95 -3.60 -20.99
C ALA A 62 -26.47 -3.79 -20.91
N ASN A 63 -27.23 -3.21 -21.85
CA ASN A 63 -28.69 -3.33 -21.90
C ASN A 63 -29.16 -4.78 -22.10
N ALA A 64 -28.41 -5.60 -22.84
CA ALA A 64 -28.71 -7.02 -23.02
C ALA A 64 -28.35 -7.87 -21.79
N ASN A 65 -27.53 -7.33 -20.87
CA ASN A 65 -27.04 -8.03 -19.68
C ASN A 65 -27.21 -7.14 -18.44
N PRO A 66 -28.45 -6.88 -17.99
CA PRO A 66 -28.73 -5.95 -16.89
C PRO A 66 -28.17 -6.42 -15.54
N GLU A 67 -27.93 -7.72 -15.37
CA GLU A 67 -27.26 -8.29 -14.18
C GLU A 67 -25.72 -8.30 -14.32
N GLY A 68 -25.18 -7.71 -15.38
CA GLY A 68 -23.77 -7.77 -15.74
C GLY A 68 -23.37 -9.05 -16.47
N ILE A 69 -22.17 -9.04 -17.04
CA ILE A 69 -21.59 -10.17 -17.78
C ILE A 69 -21.09 -11.21 -16.79
N LYS A 70 -21.62 -12.44 -16.86
CA LYS A 70 -21.33 -13.50 -15.86
C LYS A 70 -20.00 -14.21 -16.08
N LYS A 71 -19.45 -14.17 -17.29
CA LYS A 71 -18.22 -14.88 -17.66
C LYS A 71 -17.35 -14.00 -18.54
N LEU A 72 -16.09 -13.87 -18.15
CA LEU A 72 -15.08 -13.15 -18.91
C LEU A 72 -14.54 -14.04 -20.03
N GLU A 73 -14.56 -13.53 -21.25
CA GLU A 73 -13.89 -14.13 -22.41
C GLU A 73 -12.98 -13.08 -23.04
N TRP A 74 -11.68 -13.36 -23.04
CA TRP A 74 -10.68 -12.48 -23.61
C TRP A 74 -10.58 -12.68 -25.12
N ARG A 75 -10.75 -11.58 -25.86
CA ARG A 75 -10.46 -11.52 -27.29
C ARG A 75 -9.09 -10.90 -27.50
N GLU A 76 -8.23 -11.65 -28.17
CA GLU A 76 -6.85 -11.26 -28.44
C GLU A 76 -6.73 -10.62 -29.83
N SER A 77 -5.90 -9.59 -29.95
CA SER A 77 -5.49 -9.01 -31.22
C SER A 77 -4.09 -8.41 -31.11
N ASN A 78 -3.44 -8.23 -32.26
CA ASN A 78 -2.10 -7.64 -32.33
C ASN A 78 -2.19 -6.29 -33.03
N LEU A 79 -1.54 -5.29 -32.44
CA LEU A 79 -1.35 -3.99 -33.03
C LEU A 79 0.17 -3.75 -33.08
N GLU A 80 0.68 -3.46 -34.26
CA GLU A 80 2.10 -3.15 -34.46
C GLU A 80 2.18 -1.80 -35.16
N ASP A 81 3.01 -0.90 -34.63
CA ASP A 81 3.41 0.33 -35.31
C ASP A 81 4.92 0.34 -35.54
N SER A 82 5.49 1.47 -35.97
CA SER A 82 6.91 1.59 -36.28
C SER A 82 7.83 1.44 -35.06
N GLU A 83 7.32 1.64 -33.85
CA GLU A 83 8.11 1.70 -32.62
C GLU A 83 7.75 0.55 -31.66
N PHE A 84 6.46 0.21 -31.55
CA PHE A 84 5.93 -0.71 -30.56
C PHE A 84 5.16 -1.88 -31.14
N CYS A 85 5.30 -3.02 -30.48
CA CYS A 85 4.42 -4.17 -30.61
C CYS A 85 3.47 -4.20 -29.41
N THR A 86 2.18 -4.25 -29.67
CA THR A 86 1.13 -4.30 -28.65
C THR A 86 0.28 -5.55 -28.81
N ARG A 87 0.27 -6.39 -27.78
CA ARG A 87 -0.71 -7.46 -27.63
C ARG A 87 -1.92 -6.92 -26.88
N LEU A 88 -3.08 -6.87 -27.53
CA LEU A 88 -4.32 -6.34 -26.99
C LEU A 88 -5.26 -7.48 -26.58
N TYR A 89 -5.82 -7.35 -25.38
CA TYR A 89 -6.84 -8.22 -24.81
C TYR A 89 -8.05 -7.35 -24.48
N HIS A 90 -9.25 -7.73 -24.94
CA HIS A 90 -10.47 -7.03 -24.54
C HIS A 90 -11.57 -8.01 -24.18
N GLY A 91 -12.41 -7.63 -23.22
CA GLY A 91 -13.51 -8.44 -22.72
C GLY A 91 -14.43 -7.61 -21.82
N ALA A 92 -15.41 -8.25 -21.22
CA ALA A 92 -16.28 -7.64 -20.22
C ALA A 92 -16.58 -8.65 -19.11
N LEU A 93 -16.74 -8.16 -17.89
CA LEU A 93 -17.11 -8.95 -16.71
C LEU A 93 -17.91 -8.04 -15.76
N GLY A 94 -18.98 -8.56 -15.17
CA GLY A 94 -19.88 -7.77 -14.33
C GLY A 94 -20.40 -6.53 -15.08
N ASP A 95 -20.27 -5.37 -14.46
CA ASP A 95 -20.63 -4.07 -15.01
C ASP A 95 -19.44 -3.34 -15.69
N GLN A 96 -18.32 -4.03 -15.95
CA GLN A 96 -17.10 -3.43 -16.49
C GLN A 96 -16.73 -3.98 -17.87
N ALA A 97 -16.31 -3.07 -18.76
CA ALA A 97 -15.52 -3.35 -19.94
C ALA A 97 -14.03 -3.31 -19.59
N LEU A 98 -13.26 -4.29 -20.06
CA LEU A 98 -11.87 -4.51 -19.70
C LEU A 98 -10.96 -4.48 -20.92
N ILE A 99 -9.83 -3.78 -20.80
CA ILE A 99 -8.81 -3.70 -21.85
C ILE A 99 -7.44 -3.96 -21.24
N GLY A 100 -6.83 -5.09 -21.58
CA GLY A 100 -5.44 -5.41 -21.27
C GLY A 100 -4.52 -5.14 -22.46
N LYS A 101 -3.33 -4.61 -22.22
CA LYS A 101 -2.30 -4.40 -23.26
C LYS A 101 -0.96 -4.87 -22.74
N TYR A 102 -0.17 -5.56 -23.56
CA TYR A 102 1.25 -5.74 -23.30
C TYR A 102 2.03 -5.05 -24.41
N ILE A 103 2.86 -4.08 -24.04
CA ILE A 103 3.55 -3.17 -24.96
C ILE A 103 5.07 -3.39 -24.83
N HIS A 104 5.76 -3.62 -25.94
CA HIS A 104 7.23 -3.73 -25.98
C HIS A 104 7.81 -3.12 -27.26
N ASP A 105 9.12 -2.79 -27.24
CA ASP A 105 9.84 -2.27 -28.41
C ASP A 105 9.85 -3.32 -29.54
N THR A 106 9.64 -2.88 -30.77
CA THR A 106 9.70 -3.72 -31.99
C THR A 106 11.02 -4.49 -32.15
N LYS A 107 12.13 -3.95 -31.63
CA LYS A 107 13.44 -4.63 -31.59
C LYS A 107 13.43 -5.93 -30.80
N LEU A 108 12.49 -6.08 -29.87
CA LEU A 108 12.34 -7.26 -29.01
C LEU A 108 11.32 -8.27 -29.57
N LYS A 109 10.76 -8.05 -30.76
CA LYS A 109 9.68 -8.88 -31.33
C LYS A 109 9.98 -10.39 -31.36
N ASN A 110 11.25 -10.76 -31.58
CA ASN A 110 11.68 -12.16 -31.63
C ASN A 110 12.41 -12.60 -30.35
N ASP A 111 12.41 -11.78 -29.29
CA ASP A 111 13.04 -12.13 -28.02
C ASP A 111 12.17 -13.18 -27.29
N PRO A 112 12.72 -14.36 -26.94
CA PRO A 112 11.95 -15.43 -26.30
C PRO A 112 11.34 -15.00 -24.95
N ARG A 113 11.94 -14.01 -24.27
CA ARG A 113 11.42 -13.49 -23.00
C ARG A 113 10.05 -12.82 -23.17
N ILE A 114 9.72 -12.29 -24.35
CA ILE A 114 8.40 -11.71 -24.62
C ILE A 114 7.30 -12.77 -24.49
N GLU A 115 7.51 -13.97 -25.03
CA GLU A 115 6.51 -15.04 -24.92
C GLU A 115 6.35 -15.51 -23.46
N GLU A 116 7.42 -15.49 -22.66
CA GLU A 116 7.34 -15.74 -21.22
C GLU A 116 6.51 -14.66 -20.50
N GLN A 117 6.73 -13.38 -20.81
CA GLN A 117 5.94 -12.28 -20.27
C GLN A 117 4.47 -12.36 -20.70
N LEU A 118 4.18 -12.71 -21.94
CA LEU A 118 2.80 -12.91 -22.42
C LEU A 118 2.09 -14.09 -21.74
N LYS A 119 2.82 -15.14 -21.34
CA LYS A 119 2.26 -16.22 -20.50
C LYS A 119 1.90 -15.69 -19.12
N ILE A 120 2.77 -14.90 -18.50
CA ILE A 120 2.49 -14.27 -17.19
C ILE A 120 1.28 -13.34 -17.30
N VAL A 121 1.20 -12.50 -18.34
CA VAL A 121 0.04 -11.62 -18.60
C VAL A 121 -1.25 -12.43 -18.69
N ARG A 122 -1.26 -13.54 -19.42
CA ARG A 122 -2.44 -14.44 -19.48
C ARG A 122 -2.81 -15.01 -18.11
N THR A 123 -1.83 -15.36 -17.28
CA THR A 123 -2.08 -15.76 -15.88
C THR A 123 -2.74 -14.62 -15.09
N ILE A 124 -2.23 -13.39 -15.19
CA ILE A 124 -2.81 -12.21 -14.51
C ILE A 124 -4.26 -11.98 -14.97
N LEU A 125 -4.51 -11.97 -16.28
CA LEU A 125 -5.83 -11.75 -16.88
C LEU A 125 -6.88 -12.78 -16.43
N ASN A 126 -6.45 -14.01 -16.08
CA ASN A 126 -7.32 -15.05 -15.54
C ASN A 126 -7.64 -14.88 -14.05
N THR A 127 -6.99 -13.94 -13.35
CA THR A 127 -7.25 -13.63 -11.93
C THR A 127 -8.17 -12.44 -11.72
N VAL A 128 -8.68 -11.83 -12.80
CA VAL A 128 -9.55 -10.66 -12.74
C VAL A 128 -10.84 -10.97 -12.00
N VAL A 129 -11.14 -10.14 -10.99
CA VAL A 129 -12.40 -10.14 -10.25
C VAL A 129 -12.98 -8.73 -10.27
N ILE A 130 -14.24 -8.61 -10.66
CA ILE A 130 -15.01 -7.36 -10.50
C ILE A 130 -15.70 -7.40 -9.14
N VAL A 131 -15.40 -6.42 -8.30
CA VAL A 131 -15.97 -6.29 -6.97
C VAL A 131 -17.41 -5.79 -7.09
N PRO A 132 -18.38 -6.46 -6.43
CA PRO A 132 -19.76 -5.98 -6.36
C PRO A 132 -19.82 -4.53 -5.88
N GLN A 133 -20.75 -3.74 -6.42
CA GLN A 133 -20.85 -2.31 -6.10
C GLN A 133 -20.96 -2.03 -4.60
N THR A 134 -21.64 -2.91 -3.84
CA THR A 134 -21.78 -2.80 -2.39
C THR A 134 -20.47 -2.92 -1.62
N ASP A 135 -19.47 -3.59 -2.21
CA ASP A 135 -18.24 -4.00 -1.52
C ASP A 135 -17.02 -3.20 -1.99
N ARG A 136 -17.15 -2.40 -3.06
CA ARG A 136 -16.05 -1.60 -3.64
C ARG A 136 -15.37 -0.68 -2.63
N LYS A 137 -16.17 -0.01 -1.80
CA LYS A 137 -15.64 0.85 -0.73
C LYS A 137 -14.77 0.04 0.23
N LEU A 138 -15.23 -1.13 0.66
CA LEU A 138 -14.45 -2.00 1.55
C LEU A 138 -13.16 -2.46 0.89
N ALA A 139 -13.19 -2.85 -0.39
CA ALA A 139 -12.00 -3.24 -1.14
C ALA A 139 -10.98 -2.09 -1.24
N ALA A 140 -11.42 -0.88 -1.57
CA ALA A 140 -10.57 0.31 -1.62
C ALA A 140 -10.00 0.67 -0.23
N ASP A 141 -10.80 0.52 0.82
CA ASP A 141 -10.39 0.80 2.20
C ASP A 141 -9.35 -0.20 2.71
N LEU A 142 -9.49 -1.49 2.35
CA LEU A 142 -8.51 -2.53 2.62
C LEU A 142 -7.18 -2.27 1.88
N ASP A 143 -7.23 -1.87 0.61
CA ASP A 143 -6.01 -1.52 -0.15
C ASP A 143 -5.25 -0.36 0.50
N LYS A 144 -5.96 0.70 0.93
CA LYS A 144 -5.35 1.83 1.66
C LYS A 144 -4.73 1.38 2.98
N SER A 145 -5.36 0.46 3.69
CA SER A 145 -4.78 -0.17 4.88
C SER A 145 -3.51 -0.95 4.56
N ASP A 146 -3.50 -1.76 3.50
CA ASP A 146 -2.31 -2.51 3.08
C ASP A 146 -1.15 -1.58 2.68
N ARG A 147 -1.44 -0.50 1.93
CA ARG A 147 -0.46 0.55 1.58
C ARG A 147 0.10 1.26 2.82
N PHE A 148 -0.70 1.45 3.87
CA PHE A 148 -0.23 2.01 5.13
C PHE A 148 0.77 1.08 5.83
N HIS A 149 0.47 -0.22 5.92
CA HIS A 149 1.39 -1.22 6.49
C HIS A 149 2.68 -1.33 5.69
N ALA A 150 2.60 -1.32 4.35
CA ALA A 150 3.75 -1.29 3.46
C ALA A 150 4.62 -0.04 3.68
N SER A 151 3.99 1.12 3.85
CA SER A 151 4.69 2.38 4.14
C SER A 151 5.36 2.38 5.51
N LEU A 152 4.71 1.80 6.52
CA LEU A 152 5.30 1.59 7.83
C LEU A 152 6.51 0.66 7.76
N ALA A 153 6.42 -0.46 7.02
CA ALA A 153 7.56 -1.33 6.79
C ALA A 153 8.72 -0.62 6.08
N ALA A 154 8.44 0.16 5.03
CA ALA A 154 9.46 0.95 4.33
C ALA A 154 10.12 2.00 5.25
N SER A 155 9.36 2.61 6.16
CA SER A 155 9.91 3.57 7.12
C SER A 155 10.94 2.96 8.07
N HIS A 156 10.87 1.65 8.36
CA HIS A 156 11.91 0.97 9.12
C HIS A 156 13.23 0.90 8.37
N ASP A 157 13.22 0.73 7.05
CA ASP A 157 14.45 0.74 6.24
C ASP A 157 15.12 2.13 6.29
N LEU A 158 14.30 3.20 6.25
CA LEU A 158 14.79 4.57 6.42
C LEU A 158 15.37 4.78 7.82
N LEU A 159 14.69 4.30 8.87
CA LEU A 159 15.19 4.41 10.24
C LEU A 159 16.52 3.68 10.42
N PHE A 160 16.64 2.46 9.90
CA PHE A 160 17.90 1.71 9.97
C PHE A 160 19.03 2.42 9.25
N SER A 161 18.78 2.93 8.03
CA SER A 161 19.77 3.74 7.30
C SER A 161 20.17 5.01 8.06
N ALA A 162 19.23 5.67 8.74
CA ALA A 162 19.51 6.86 9.54
C ALA A 162 20.35 6.51 10.80
N ILE A 163 20.10 5.35 11.41
CA ILE A 163 20.89 4.83 12.54
C ILE A 163 22.32 4.49 12.11
N GLU A 164 22.47 3.75 11.00
CA GLU A 164 23.79 3.37 10.48
C GLU A 164 24.65 4.57 10.08
N SER A 165 24.02 5.65 9.64
CA SER A 165 24.69 6.90 9.28
C SER A 165 24.81 7.90 10.43
N GLU A 166 24.36 7.56 11.64
CA GLU A 166 24.30 8.44 12.81
C GLU A 166 23.58 9.79 12.53
N SER A 167 22.58 9.76 11.65
CA SER A 167 21.80 10.92 11.23
C SER A 167 20.72 11.26 12.27
N TYR A 168 21.12 11.80 13.43
CA TYR A 168 20.22 11.95 14.59
C TYR A 168 18.94 12.75 14.34
N ILE A 169 18.99 13.81 13.52
CA ILE A 169 17.78 14.58 13.17
C ILE A 169 16.80 13.70 12.35
N GLU A 170 17.33 12.90 11.43
CA GLU A 170 16.54 11.97 10.62
C GLU A 170 15.96 10.83 11.49
N ILE A 171 16.74 10.28 12.42
CA ILE A 171 16.25 9.31 13.41
C ILE A 171 15.05 9.88 14.18
N ILE A 172 15.17 11.12 14.70
CA ILE A 172 14.10 11.79 15.45
C ILE A 172 12.86 11.98 14.57
N ALA A 173 13.03 12.43 13.33
CA ALA A 173 11.92 12.64 12.40
C ALA A 173 11.20 11.33 12.06
N ILE A 174 11.93 10.28 11.69
CA ILE A 174 11.35 8.98 11.30
C ILE A 174 10.69 8.31 12.51
N ALA A 175 11.34 8.30 13.68
CA ALA A 175 10.78 7.72 14.89
C ALA A 175 9.47 8.42 15.30
N ALA A 176 9.38 9.75 15.17
CA ALA A 176 8.13 10.49 15.41
C ALA A 176 7.01 10.04 14.45
N ASN A 177 7.32 9.89 13.16
CA ASN A 177 6.35 9.40 12.16
C ASN A 177 5.87 7.97 12.47
N GLN A 178 6.78 7.08 12.89
CA GLN A 178 6.41 5.72 13.24
C GLN A 178 5.58 5.64 14.54
N ILE A 179 5.86 6.49 15.54
CA ILE A 179 5.02 6.61 16.75
C ILE A 179 3.60 7.01 16.35
N ASP A 180 3.45 8.06 15.53
CA ASP A 180 2.15 8.51 15.03
C ASP A 180 1.43 7.39 14.26
N ALA A 181 2.15 6.63 13.42
CA ALA A 181 1.61 5.50 12.68
C ALA A 181 1.13 4.35 13.59
N TYR A 182 1.89 3.99 14.63
CA TYR A 182 1.47 2.97 15.59
C TYR A 182 0.23 3.38 16.39
N LEU A 183 0.11 4.67 16.74
CA LEU A 183 -1.09 5.18 17.40
C LEU A 183 -2.30 5.15 16.46
N ARG A 184 -2.15 5.53 15.18
CA ARG A 184 -3.22 5.42 14.17
C ARG A 184 -3.72 3.99 14.02
N LEU A 185 -2.83 3.02 13.91
CA LEU A 185 -3.19 1.59 13.88
C LEU A 185 -3.95 1.18 15.15
N SER A 186 -3.41 1.54 16.32
CA SER A 186 -4.04 1.22 17.60
C SER A 186 -5.43 1.82 17.71
N ILE A 187 -5.65 3.05 17.21
CA ILE A 187 -6.97 3.72 17.18
C ILE A 187 -7.95 2.93 16.31
N VAL A 188 -7.55 2.54 15.10
CA VAL A 188 -8.43 1.76 14.20
C VAL A 188 -8.79 0.42 14.84
N ILE A 189 -7.81 -0.30 15.41
CA ILE A 189 -8.05 -1.57 16.09
C ILE A 189 -8.97 -1.39 17.30
N ALA A 190 -8.72 -0.38 18.14
CA ALA A 190 -9.57 -0.09 19.31
C ALA A 190 -11.02 0.22 18.92
N LYS A 191 -11.22 0.96 17.83
CA LYS A 191 -12.55 1.24 17.28
C LYS A 191 -13.24 -0.02 16.77
N GLN A 192 -12.53 -0.89 16.05
CA GLN A 192 -13.05 -2.16 15.57
C GLN A 192 -13.43 -3.10 16.73
N ILE A 193 -12.59 -3.20 17.76
CA ILE A 193 -12.90 -3.95 19.00
C ILE A 193 -14.16 -3.41 19.66
N LYS A 194 -14.25 -2.09 19.86
CA LYS A 194 -15.40 -1.47 20.52
C LYS A 194 -16.71 -1.65 19.75
N ALA A 195 -16.66 -1.62 18.41
CA ALA A 195 -17.83 -1.69 17.55
C ALA A 195 -18.11 -3.09 16.97
N GLN A 196 -17.24 -4.07 17.22
CA GLN A 196 -17.30 -5.42 16.65
C GLN A 196 -17.48 -5.42 15.13
N THR A 197 -16.68 -4.61 14.44
CA THR A 197 -16.80 -4.39 12.99
C THR A 197 -15.50 -4.69 12.23
N ASN A 198 -15.64 -5.03 10.96
CA ASN A 198 -14.56 -5.12 9.97
C ASN A 198 -14.25 -3.78 9.31
N ASP A 199 -15.05 -2.73 9.59
CA ASP A 199 -14.87 -1.42 8.98
C ASP A 199 -13.52 -0.81 9.36
N ILE A 200 -12.83 -0.26 8.36
CA ILE A 200 -11.57 0.45 8.52
C ILE A 200 -11.86 1.94 8.43
N ASP A 201 -11.56 2.69 9.50
CA ASP A 201 -11.68 4.15 9.48
C ASP A 201 -10.46 4.76 8.75
N VAL A 202 -10.53 4.73 7.42
CA VAL A 202 -9.43 5.04 6.49
C VAL A 202 -8.83 6.44 6.67
N LYS A 203 -9.55 7.39 7.26
CA LYS A 203 -9.00 8.73 7.57
C LYS A 203 -7.75 8.69 8.46
N TYR A 204 -7.54 7.59 9.18
CA TYR A 204 -6.33 7.38 9.97
C TYR A 204 -5.15 6.86 9.15
N PHE A 205 -5.39 6.23 8.00
CA PHE A 205 -4.38 5.57 7.17
C PHE A 205 -4.07 6.29 5.86
N PHE A 206 -5.00 7.09 5.35
CA PHE A 206 -4.86 7.73 4.06
C PHE A 206 -5.33 9.18 4.12
N GLN A 207 -4.60 10.03 3.40
CA GLN A 207 -4.90 11.44 3.18
C GLN A 207 -4.61 11.71 1.70
N ALA A 208 -5.62 12.16 0.95
CA ALA A 208 -5.41 12.53 -0.45
C ALA A 208 -4.73 13.91 -0.56
N ASP A 209 -4.17 14.18 -1.73
CA ASP A 209 -3.60 15.50 -2.01
C ASP A 209 -4.66 16.60 -1.86
N GLY A 210 -4.32 17.66 -1.13
CA GLY A 210 -5.22 18.79 -0.85
C GLY A 210 -6.21 18.56 0.30
N GLU A 211 -6.26 17.37 0.91
CA GLU A 211 -7.07 17.13 2.11
C GLU A 211 -6.37 17.60 3.39
N TRP A 212 -7.16 18.08 4.35
CA TRP A 212 -6.68 18.37 5.70
C TRP A 212 -6.52 17.06 6.48
N GLY A 213 -5.28 16.64 6.68
CA GLY A 213 -4.95 15.50 7.52
C GLY A 213 -5.25 15.73 9.01
N ILE A 214 -5.38 14.62 9.76
CA ILE A 214 -5.46 14.70 11.22
C ILE A 214 -4.09 15.09 11.76
N MET A 215 -4.03 16.23 12.45
CA MET A 215 -2.81 16.69 13.12
C MET A 215 -2.32 15.66 14.14
N GLU A 216 -1.01 15.48 14.24
CA GLU A 216 -0.36 14.54 15.17
C GLU A 216 -0.83 14.69 16.63
N ARG A 217 -0.98 15.93 17.14
CA ARG A 217 -1.51 16.14 18.50
C ARG A 217 -2.95 15.64 18.66
N LYS A 218 -3.77 15.70 17.60
CA LYS A 218 -5.11 15.11 17.59
C LYS A 218 -5.07 13.59 17.59
N ILE A 219 -4.07 12.97 16.97
CA ILE A 219 -3.84 11.52 17.09
C ILE A 219 -3.52 11.14 18.54
N TYR A 220 -2.70 11.93 19.25
CA TYR A 220 -2.43 11.66 20.66
C TYR A 220 -3.68 11.82 21.52
N GLU A 221 -4.50 12.84 21.26
CA GLU A 221 -5.78 13.06 21.96
C GLU A 221 -6.73 11.88 21.74
N HIS A 222 -6.93 11.45 20.49
CA HIS A 222 -7.75 10.29 20.18
C HIS A 222 -7.19 9.02 20.82
N ALA A 223 -5.87 8.79 20.79
CA ALA A 223 -5.27 7.62 21.42
C ALA A 223 -5.57 7.57 22.93
N LYS A 224 -5.52 8.72 23.61
CA LYS A 224 -5.90 8.83 25.02
C LYS A 224 -7.40 8.60 25.23
N GLU A 225 -8.26 9.20 24.41
CA GLU A 225 -9.72 9.02 24.47
C GLU A 225 -10.15 7.56 24.29
N PHE A 226 -9.46 6.81 23.42
CA PHE A 226 -9.70 5.38 23.22
C PHE A 226 -8.98 4.48 24.22
N GLY A 227 -8.29 5.04 25.24
CA GLY A 227 -7.60 4.26 26.27
C GLY A 227 -6.41 3.46 25.76
N ILE A 228 -5.79 3.89 24.66
CA ILE A 228 -4.60 3.27 24.07
C ILE A 228 -3.35 3.70 24.82
N ILE A 229 -3.31 4.97 25.23
CA ILE A 229 -2.25 5.55 26.05
C ILE A 229 -2.87 6.18 27.30
N ASP A 230 -2.11 6.20 28.39
CA ASP A 230 -2.48 6.88 29.63
C ASP A 230 -2.02 8.35 29.64
N ASP A 231 -2.29 9.05 30.75
CA ASP A 231 -1.92 10.46 30.93
C ASP A 231 -0.40 10.67 30.88
N GLU A 232 0.37 9.78 31.51
CA GLU A 232 1.83 9.87 31.53
C GLU A 232 2.40 9.77 30.11
N LYS A 233 1.93 8.78 29.33
CA LYS A 233 2.37 8.59 27.96
C LYS A 233 1.91 9.73 27.05
N PHE A 234 0.71 10.24 27.24
CA PHE A 234 0.20 11.40 26.50
C PHE A 234 1.07 12.65 26.73
N ASP A 235 1.45 12.92 27.98
CA ASP A 235 2.32 14.05 28.33
C ASP A 235 3.74 13.86 27.78
N GLU A 236 4.28 12.63 27.85
CA GLU A 236 5.57 12.27 27.26
C GLU A 236 5.61 12.59 25.75
N LEU A 237 4.60 12.13 25.01
CA LEU A 237 4.49 12.32 23.56
C LEU A 237 4.34 13.80 23.19
N ASN A 238 3.54 14.56 23.94
CA ASN A 238 3.43 16.02 23.74
C ASN A 238 4.77 16.72 24.00
N ALA A 239 5.53 16.31 25.03
CA ALA A 239 6.85 16.85 25.31
C ALA A 239 7.85 16.53 24.18
N LEU A 240 7.82 15.32 23.65
CA LEU A 240 8.63 14.92 22.49
C LEU A 240 8.27 15.73 21.25
N TYR A 241 6.99 15.92 20.95
CA TYR A 241 6.52 16.76 19.84
C TYR A 241 7.09 18.18 19.91
N GLN A 242 7.04 18.82 21.08
CA GLN A 242 7.60 20.16 21.28
C GLN A 242 9.13 20.17 21.10
N LEU A 243 9.80 19.11 21.56
CA LEU A 243 11.24 18.95 21.43
C LEU A 243 11.66 18.77 19.96
N ARG A 244 10.96 17.94 19.18
CA ARG A 244 11.20 17.80 17.74
C ARG A 244 10.97 19.11 17.02
N ASN A 245 9.91 19.86 17.33
CA ASN A 245 9.72 21.17 16.70
C ASN A 245 10.89 22.13 16.98
N ARG A 246 11.56 21.98 18.14
CA ARG A 246 12.79 22.72 18.42
C ARG A 246 13.98 22.21 17.60
N VAL A 247 14.16 20.88 17.54
CA VAL A 247 15.25 20.23 16.77
C VAL A 247 15.11 20.43 15.26
N ILE A 248 13.90 20.43 14.69
CA ILE A 248 13.71 20.54 13.23
C ILE A 248 13.67 22.00 12.80
N HIS A 249 12.85 22.82 13.46
CA HIS A 249 12.58 24.18 12.98
C HIS A 249 13.42 25.27 13.64
N ARG A 250 14.00 24.98 14.82
CA ARG A 250 14.68 26.00 15.64
C ARG A 250 16.09 25.60 16.03
N TYR A 251 16.67 24.55 15.45
CA TYR A 251 17.99 24.05 15.81
C TYR A 251 19.02 25.18 15.85
N VAL A 252 19.15 25.92 14.73
CA VAL A 252 20.10 27.03 14.54
C VAL A 252 19.92 28.16 15.55
N ILE A 253 18.68 28.42 15.96
CA ILE A 253 18.34 29.52 16.89
C ILE A 253 18.07 29.02 18.32
N SER A 254 18.50 27.80 18.64
CA SER A 254 18.34 27.19 19.96
C SER A 254 19.71 26.84 20.55
N ASN A 255 19.74 26.61 21.86
CA ASN A 255 20.95 26.15 22.54
C ASN A 255 21.17 24.64 22.43
N ILE A 256 20.42 23.92 21.57
CA ILE A 256 20.62 22.48 21.35
C ILE A 256 21.95 22.28 20.66
N LYS A 257 22.82 21.50 21.29
CA LYS A 257 24.10 21.08 20.71
C LYS A 257 23.94 19.75 20.01
N THR A 258 24.83 19.44 19.06
CA THR A 258 24.84 18.15 18.35
C THR A 258 24.91 16.96 19.31
N ARG A 259 25.70 17.05 20.38
CA ARG A 259 25.77 15.99 21.40
C ARG A 259 24.42 15.71 22.07
N ASP A 260 23.57 16.73 22.22
CA ASP A 260 22.27 16.59 22.86
C ASP A 260 21.31 15.79 21.95
N LEU A 261 21.56 15.79 20.63
CA LEU A 261 20.77 15.01 19.67
C LEU A 261 20.89 13.51 19.90
N VAL A 262 22.01 13.02 20.44
CA VAL A 262 22.20 11.60 20.79
C VAL A 262 21.18 11.17 21.86
N ASP A 263 21.08 11.96 22.92
CA ASP A 263 20.13 11.71 24.01
C ASP A 263 18.68 11.87 23.55
N ILE A 264 18.42 12.88 22.71
CA ILE A 264 17.08 13.12 22.16
C ILE A 264 16.65 11.97 21.24
N ALA A 265 17.52 11.52 20.33
CA ALA A 265 17.25 10.38 19.46
C ALA A 265 17.01 9.10 20.28
N THR A 266 17.80 8.88 21.33
CA THR A 266 17.62 7.75 22.25
C THR A 266 16.24 7.79 22.93
N ARG A 267 15.76 8.96 23.36
CA ARG A 267 14.41 9.12 23.92
C ARG A 267 13.33 8.78 22.90
N TYR A 268 13.49 9.22 21.64
CA TYR A 268 12.58 8.89 20.55
C TYR A 268 12.53 7.39 20.28
N LEU A 269 13.66 6.70 20.20
CA LEU A 269 13.73 5.25 19.99
C LEU A 269 13.08 4.47 21.14
N LYS A 270 13.27 4.90 22.39
CA LYS A 270 12.59 4.30 23.55
C LYS A 270 11.07 4.50 23.49
N SER A 271 10.63 5.71 23.15
CA SER A 271 9.20 6.03 23.05
C SER A 271 8.54 5.26 21.88
N LEU A 272 9.26 5.12 20.77
CA LEU A 272 8.88 4.30 19.63
C LEU A 272 8.64 2.85 20.03
N GLU A 273 9.61 2.21 20.70
CA GLU A 273 9.47 0.82 21.12
C GLU A 273 8.32 0.62 22.11
N SER A 274 8.18 1.51 23.09
CA SER A 274 7.05 1.43 24.03
C SER A 274 5.69 1.57 23.32
N THR A 275 5.58 2.44 22.31
CA THR A 275 4.36 2.60 21.50
C THR A 275 4.10 1.38 20.63
N ARG A 276 5.15 0.76 20.07
CA ARG A 276 5.06 -0.50 19.32
C ARG A 276 4.50 -1.64 20.18
N LEU A 277 4.95 -1.72 21.44
CA LEU A 277 4.45 -2.73 22.39
C LEU A 277 2.98 -2.51 22.76
N ILE A 278 2.53 -1.25 22.84
CA ILE A 278 1.10 -0.92 23.00
C ILE A 278 0.32 -1.44 21.80
N LEU A 279 0.73 -1.11 20.57
CA LEU A 279 0.10 -1.63 19.35
C LEU A 279 0.01 -3.16 19.36
N ALA A 280 1.13 -3.84 19.66
CA ALA A 280 1.16 -5.30 19.75
C ALA A 280 0.14 -5.86 20.75
N SER A 281 -0.14 -5.15 21.85
CA SER A 281 -1.18 -5.57 22.80
C SER A 281 -2.59 -5.48 22.21
N PHE A 282 -2.87 -4.50 21.35
CA PHE A 282 -4.15 -4.35 20.65
C PHE A 282 -4.30 -5.37 19.52
N GLU A 283 -3.25 -5.61 18.74
CA GLU A 283 -3.21 -6.67 17.72
C GLU A 283 -3.51 -8.03 18.36
N ASN A 284 -2.85 -8.36 19.47
CA ASN A 284 -3.08 -9.61 20.20
C ASN A 284 -4.50 -9.73 20.79
N LYS A 285 -5.10 -8.62 21.23
CA LYS A 285 -6.50 -8.60 21.67
C LYS A 285 -7.44 -8.93 20.51
N GLN A 286 -7.27 -8.27 19.36
CA GLN A 286 -8.13 -8.47 18.20
C GLN A 286 -7.93 -9.84 17.54
N ALA A 287 -6.73 -10.44 17.63
CA ALA A 287 -6.40 -11.73 17.01
C ALA A 287 -7.33 -12.90 17.40
N ASN A 288 -8.00 -12.80 18.55
CA ASN A 288 -8.92 -13.84 19.03
C ASN A 288 -10.38 -13.58 18.63
N GLU A 289 -10.68 -12.41 18.07
CA GLU A 289 -12.02 -11.97 17.67
C GLU A 289 -12.35 -12.42 16.25
N ASP A 290 -13.64 -12.47 15.90
CA ASP A 290 -14.09 -12.84 14.54
C ASP A 290 -14.28 -11.61 13.63
N TYR A 291 -13.75 -10.45 14.03
CA TYR A 291 -13.86 -9.19 13.30
C TYR A 291 -12.57 -8.36 13.38
N GLY A 292 -12.46 -7.36 12.50
CA GLY A 292 -11.35 -6.43 12.42
C GLY A 292 -10.16 -6.99 11.64
N VAL A 293 -9.20 -6.10 11.33
CA VAL A 293 -8.09 -6.42 10.41
C VAL A 293 -7.19 -7.56 10.87
N TYR A 294 -7.08 -7.78 12.18
CA TYR A 294 -6.35 -8.90 12.79
C TYR A 294 -7.26 -10.05 13.26
N GLY A 295 -8.59 -9.92 13.16
CA GLY A 295 -9.53 -10.96 13.61
C GLY A 295 -9.62 -12.14 12.64
N LYS A 296 -10.16 -13.27 13.09
CA LYS A 296 -10.13 -14.57 12.38
C LYS A 296 -10.71 -14.54 10.97
N VAL A 297 -11.68 -13.68 10.71
CA VAL A 297 -12.37 -13.56 9.40
C VAL A 297 -11.47 -12.89 8.36
N LEU A 298 -10.73 -11.84 8.74
CA LEU A 298 -9.82 -11.13 7.85
C LEU A 298 -8.36 -11.62 7.97
N GLY A 299 -8.03 -12.32 9.06
CA GLY A 299 -6.68 -12.78 9.37
C GLY A 299 -6.63 -13.97 10.34
N LYS A 300 -6.31 -15.15 9.80
CA LYS A 300 -5.30 -16.00 10.46
C LYS A 300 -3.97 -15.72 9.78
N ASN A 301 -3.23 -14.75 10.31
CA ASN A 301 -1.82 -14.59 9.99
C ASN A 301 -1.05 -15.76 10.64
N GLN A 302 -1.07 -16.94 10.02
CA GLN A 302 0.12 -17.76 10.14
C GLN A 302 1.25 -16.92 9.55
N ASN A 303 2.37 -16.82 10.26
CA ASN A 303 3.64 -16.26 9.75
C ASN A 303 4.13 -17.10 8.57
N ASP A 304 3.39 -17.08 7.48
CA ASP A 304 3.72 -17.78 6.26
C ASP A 304 4.63 -16.87 5.43
N THR A 305 5.58 -17.50 4.77
CA THR A 305 6.60 -16.86 3.95
C THR A 305 5.97 -15.94 2.90
N SER A 306 4.77 -16.28 2.43
CA SER A 306 3.98 -15.49 1.48
C SER A 306 3.56 -14.10 2.01
N ALA A 307 3.22 -13.97 3.29
CA ALA A 307 2.82 -12.69 3.88
C ALA A 307 4.03 -11.73 4.01
N ILE A 308 5.17 -12.26 4.45
CA ILE A 308 6.43 -11.49 4.54
C ILE A 308 6.86 -11.01 3.16
N GLN A 309 6.79 -11.87 2.15
CA GLN A 309 7.14 -11.48 0.78
C GLN A 309 6.21 -10.39 0.24
N ARG A 310 4.91 -10.45 0.53
CA ARG A 310 3.94 -9.40 0.14
C ARG A 310 4.27 -8.06 0.80
N LEU A 311 4.60 -8.09 2.10
CA LEU A 311 5.06 -6.89 2.82
C LEU A 311 6.35 -6.31 2.20
N HIS A 312 7.30 -7.17 1.84
CA HIS A 312 8.53 -6.74 1.15
C HIS A 312 8.24 -6.09 -0.21
N ALA A 313 7.33 -6.68 -0.99
CA ALA A 313 6.92 -6.11 -2.26
C ALA A 313 6.25 -4.74 -2.08
N GLY A 314 5.33 -4.60 -1.11
CA GLY A 314 4.72 -3.32 -0.79
C GLY A 314 5.74 -2.27 -0.33
N ALA A 315 6.73 -2.66 0.49
CA ALA A 315 7.82 -1.76 0.87
C ALA A 315 8.66 -1.33 -0.34
N ASN A 316 8.93 -2.24 -1.29
CA ASN A 316 9.62 -1.91 -2.53
C ASN A 316 8.82 -0.93 -3.41
N ASP A 317 7.50 -1.14 -3.51
CA ASP A 317 6.57 -0.23 -4.21
C ASP A 317 6.54 1.16 -3.55
N LYS A 318 6.76 1.25 -2.23
CA LYS A 318 6.87 2.53 -1.53
C LYS A 318 8.22 3.21 -1.75
N HIS A 319 9.32 2.45 -1.72
CA HIS A 319 10.67 3.00 -1.84
C HIS A 319 10.96 3.51 -3.25
N LEU A 320 10.65 2.71 -4.27
CA LEU A 320 11.03 2.97 -5.67
C LEU A 320 12.52 3.31 -5.84
N LEU A 321 13.37 2.79 -4.94
CA LEU A 321 14.81 3.02 -4.90
C LEU A 321 15.56 1.70 -4.73
N GLN A 322 16.48 1.42 -5.64
CA GLN A 322 17.23 0.16 -5.68
C GLN A 322 18.00 -0.12 -4.37
N ARG A 323 18.54 0.92 -3.70
CA ARG A 323 19.26 0.76 -2.43
C ARG A 323 18.43 0.20 -1.29
N PHE A 324 17.11 0.43 -1.31
CA PHE A 324 16.17 -0.05 -0.27
C PHE A 324 15.38 -1.27 -0.72
N LYS A 325 15.70 -1.81 -1.90
CA LYS A 325 14.97 -2.95 -2.45
C LYS A 325 15.20 -4.19 -1.60
N ARG A 326 14.14 -4.65 -0.94
CA ARG A 326 14.11 -5.89 -0.19
C ARG A 326 14.09 -7.07 -1.15
N LYS A 327 14.85 -8.12 -0.80
CA LYS A 327 14.85 -9.38 -1.56
C LYS A 327 13.49 -10.08 -1.40
N ILE A 328 12.97 -10.56 -2.52
CA ILE A 328 11.75 -11.37 -2.60
C ILE A 328 12.17 -12.77 -3.07
N SER A 329 12.15 -13.75 -2.16
CA SER A 329 12.63 -15.10 -2.48
C SER A 329 11.67 -15.82 -3.42
N HIS A 330 12.17 -16.31 -4.55
CA HIS A 330 11.45 -17.28 -5.36
C HIS A 330 11.71 -18.68 -4.81
N LYS A 331 11.13 -19.02 -3.65
CA LYS A 331 11.01 -20.45 -3.36
C LYS A 331 10.00 -21.00 -4.35
N LYS A 332 10.50 -21.74 -5.36
CA LYS A 332 9.70 -22.68 -6.14
C LYS A 332 9.11 -23.66 -5.12
N THR A 333 7.83 -23.51 -4.80
CA THR A 333 7.02 -24.60 -4.25
C THR A 333 6.91 -25.71 -5.27
#